data_AF-A0ABD3MXQ7-F1
#
_entry.id   AF-A0ABD3MXQ7-F1
#
_cell.length_a   1.000
_cell.length_b   1.000
_cell.length_c   1.000
_cell.angle_alpha   90.00
_cell.angle_beta   90.00
_cell.angle_gamma   90.00
#
_symmetry.space_group_name_H-M   'P 1'
#
loop_
_entity.id
_entity.type
_entity.pdbx_description
1 polymer ?
#
loop_
_entity_poly.entity_id
_entity_poly.type
_entity_poly.pdbx_seq_one_letter_code
_entity_poly.pdbx_strand_id
1 'polypeptide(L)'
;MKLASIAIVLSSATQAESFSNPILTLINKVNPSINEYAQAQESALLNIRLDIDSGSSGRFGISGLALELHGDQDADYPHPNLPGAQGPNPQLSSGAKSLTVLRQGSHIDMMGANTVPFSNGAFEMIWRRNASAGALILGFDAGEVRRNKVTLPMGKVYITFPVWTTETLQDLRGRKAVAEKTAMEAYDRQKEEMAKMQQTNNLLAKAMHFRNCCKAAEDIDYSGYRSYQVMNLDVDTVPLEGDLHLCSLGTVWTKKDGMFGANEQILLGTASVAPGKRKEHCV
;
A
#
# COMPACT_ATOMS: atom_id res chain seq x y z
N MET A 1 -33.03 -26.41 2.53
CA MET A 1 -31.69 -26.16 3.11
C MET A 1 -30.91 -25.31 2.12
N LYS A 2 -30.73 -24.01 2.39
CA LYS A 2 -29.96 -23.09 1.54
C LYS A 2 -28.59 -22.91 2.17
N LEU A 3 -27.55 -23.31 1.45
CA LEU A 3 -26.15 -23.02 1.78
C LEU A 3 -25.94 -21.50 1.66
N ALA A 4 -25.55 -20.86 2.76
CA ALA A 4 -25.12 -19.48 2.76
C ALA A 4 -23.67 -19.41 2.26
N SER A 5 -23.47 -18.88 1.06
CA SER A 5 -22.15 -18.53 0.55
C SER A 5 -21.63 -17.31 1.32
N ILE A 6 -20.55 -17.49 2.06
CA ILE A 6 -19.78 -16.41 2.68
C ILE A 6 -19.01 -15.72 1.54
N ALA A 7 -19.48 -14.54 1.14
CA ALA A 7 -18.75 -13.66 0.26
C ALA A 7 -17.66 -12.96 1.08
N ILE A 8 -16.40 -13.36 0.88
CA ILE A 8 -15.23 -12.62 1.35
C ILE A 8 -15.11 -11.37 0.46
N VAL A 9 -15.58 -10.23 0.97
CA VAL A 9 -15.34 -8.92 0.36
C VAL A 9 -13.88 -8.56 0.64
N LEU A 10 -13.01 -8.80 -0.34
CA LEU A 10 -11.69 -8.17 -0.40
C LEU A 10 -11.94 -6.67 -0.58
N SER A 11 -11.76 -5.88 0.47
CA SER A 11 -11.83 -4.42 0.40
C SER A 11 -10.70 -3.92 -0.49
N SER A 12 -11.08 -3.51 -1.70
CA SER A 12 -10.24 -2.85 -2.67
C SER A 12 -9.70 -1.54 -2.08
N ALA A 13 -8.38 -1.39 -2.11
CA ALA A 13 -7.66 -0.16 -1.78
C ALA A 13 -7.85 0.93 -2.87
N THR A 14 -9.10 1.17 -3.27
CA THR A 14 -9.49 2.18 -4.26
C THR A 14 -10.04 3.46 -3.60
N GLN A 15 -9.77 3.66 -2.31
CA GLN A 15 -9.91 4.96 -1.64
C GLN A 15 -8.53 5.52 -1.31
N ALA A 16 -7.80 5.90 -2.35
CA ALA A 16 -6.75 6.92 -2.26
C ALA A 16 -7.32 8.33 -2.49
N GLU A 17 -8.64 8.50 -2.39
CA GLU A 17 -9.29 9.81 -2.29
C GLU A 17 -9.22 10.28 -0.83
N SER A 18 -8.41 11.31 -0.60
CA SER A 18 -8.36 12.15 0.60
C SER A 18 -8.43 11.43 1.95
N PHE A 19 -7.27 10.94 2.43
CA PHE A 19 -7.03 10.83 3.87
C PHE A 19 -6.85 12.23 4.47
N SER A 20 -7.91 13.05 4.48
CA SER A 20 -8.00 14.27 5.28
C SER A 20 -8.96 14.02 6.43
N ASN A 21 -8.55 13.19 7.38
CA ASN A 21 -9.13 13.24 8.72
C ASN A 21 -8.53 14.47 9.42
N PRO A 22 -9.32 15.53 9.70
CA PRO A 22 -8.80 16.79 10.26
C PRO A 22 -8.24 16.66 11.69
N ILE A 23 -8.42 15.51 12.35
CA ILE A 23 -8.01 15.30 13.75
C ILE A 23 -6.56 14.75 13.88
N LEU A 24 -5.90 14.37 12.79
CA LEU A 24 -4.48 14.00 12.78
C LEU A 24 -3.55 15.17 12.38
N THR A 25 -4.02 16.42 12.49
CA THR A 25 -3.33 17.64 12.03
C THR A 25 -2.40 18.28 13.08
N LEU A 26 -1.81 17.51 13.98
CA LEU A 26 -0.75 18.00 14.86
C LEU A 26 0.58 17.30 14.57
N ILE A 27 1.35 17.90 13.64
CA ILE A 27 2.77 18.27 13.73
C ILE A 27 3.24 18.63 12.30
N ASN A 28 3.37 19.94 12.05
CA ASN A 28 3.82 20.54 10.79
C ASN A 28 5.34 20.43 10.65
N LYS A 29 5.86 19.43 9.93
CA LYS A 29 7.19 19.48 9.28
C LYS A 29 7.18 18.67 7.98
N VAL A 30 7.60 19.28 6.86
CA VAL A 30 8.15 18.51 5.74
C VAL A 30 9.30 17.72 6.32
N ASN A 31 9.39 16.41 6.06
CA ASN A 31 10.49 15.61 6.59
C ASN A 31 11.78 16.10 5.90
N PRO A 32 12.66 16.87 6.58
CA PRO A 32 13.83 17.47 5.94
C PRO A 32 14.81 16.40 5.47
N SER A 33 14.69 15.19 6.01
CA SER A 33 15.56 14.04 5.76
C SER A 33 15.10 13.16 4.59
N ILE A 34 14.15 13.56 3.75
CA ILE A 34 13.69 12.69 2.63
C ILE A 34 14.82 12.31 1.68
N ASN A 35 15.74 13.25 1.42
CA ASN A 35 16.93 12.99 0.60
C ASN A 35 17.91 12.08 1.33
N GLU A 36 18.07 12.25 2.65
CA GLU A 36 18.93 11.40 3.48
C GLU A 36 18.42 9.96 3.50
N TYR A 37 17.10 9.77 3.61
CA TYR A 37 16.48 8.46 3.54
C TYR A 37 16.66 7.79 2.18
N ALA A 38 16.50 8.54 1.09
CA ALA A 38 16.73 8.03 -0.25
C ALA A 38 18.19 7.65 -0.46
N GLN A 39 19.13 8.51 -0.03
CA GLN A 39 20.57 8.25 -0.08
C GLN A 39 20.98 7.05 0.78
N ALA A 40 20.33 6.83 1.92
CA ALA A 40 20.60 5.70 2.78
C ALA A 40 20.28 4.36 2.09
N GLN A 41 19.42 4.33 1.07
CA GLN A 41 19.07 3.10 0.34
C GLN A 41 20.13 2.66 -0.69
N GLU A 42 21.35 3.16 -0.57
CA GLU A 42 22.45 2.78 -1.44
C GLU A 42 22.73 1.27 -1.37
N SER A 43 22.75 0.62 -2.53
CA SER A 43 22.89 -0.84 -2.68
C SER A 43 21.79 -1.68 -2.00
N ALA A 44 20.62 -1.11 -1.72
CA ALA A 44 19.51 -1.85 -1.13
C ALA A 44 18.92 -2.85 -2.14
N LEU A 45 18.87 -4.14 -1.76
CA LEU A 45 18.40 -5.21 -2.62
C LEU A 45 16.95 -5.58 -2.30
N LEU A 46 16.09 -5.53 -3.32
CA LEU A 46 14.67 -5.86 -3.20
C LEU A 46 14.28 -7.01 -4.13
N ASN A 47 13.60 -8.02 -3.58
CA ASN A 47 12.94 -9.06 -4.36
C ASN A 47 11.45 -8.78 -4.41
N ILE A 48 10.94 -8.51 -5.60
CA ILE A 48 9.55 -8.15 -5.83
C ILE A 48 8.81 -9.27 -6.57
N ARG A 49 7.59 -9.53 -6.10
CA ARG A 49 6.59 -10.34 -6.78
C ARG A 49 5.39 -9.46 -7.08
N LEU A 50 4.89 -9.52 -8.31
CA LEU A 50 3.68 -8.82 -8.74
C LEU A 50 2.55 -9.83 -8.87
N ASP A 51 1.36 -9.45 -8.44
CA ASP A 51 0.11 -10.18 -8.67
C ASP A 51 -0.86 -9.23 -9.38
N ILE A 52 -0.91 -9.33 -10.70
CA ILE A 52 -1.76 -8.50 -11.55
C ILE A 52 -3.16 -9.13 -11.58
N ASP A 53 -4.17 -8.35 -11.20
CA ASP A 53 -5.56 -8.78 -11.09
C ASP A 53 -6.43 -7.86 -11.95
N SER A 54 -7.11 -8.44 -12.94
CA SER A 54 -8.11 -7.72 -13.75
C SER A 54 -9.54 -8.00 -13.29
N GLY A 55 -9.72 -8.32 -11.99
CA GLY A 55 -10.99 -8.62 -11.34
C GLY A 55 -11.48 -10.05 -11.63
N SER A 56 -12.51 -10.19 -12.45
CA SER A 56 -13.20 -11.48 -12.66
C SER A 56 -12.45 -12.48 -13.55
N SER A 57 -11.31 -12.08 -14.12
CA SER A 57 -10.69 -12.77 -15.27
C SER A 57 -9.44 -13.59 -14.94
N GLY A 58 -9.12 -13.72 -13.65
CA GLY A 58 -8.01 -14.51 -13.14
C GLY A 58 -6.85 -13.65 -12.64
N ARG A 59 -5.84 -14.31 -12.07
CA ARG A 59 -4.64 -13.67 -11.51
C ARG A 59 -3.41 -13.95 -12.36
N PHE A 60 -2.57 -12.95 -12.52
CA PHE A 60 -1.34 -13.02 -13.28
C PHE A 60 -0.14 -12.67 -12.39
N GLY A 61 0.48 -13.72 -11.84
CA GLY A 61 1.67 -13.60 -11.00
C GLY A 61 2.95 -13.49 -11.82
N ILE A 62 3.75 -12.44 -11.56
CA ILE A 62 5.11 -12.27 -12.04
C ILE A 62 6.04 -12.37 -10.83
N SER A 63 6.98 -13.32 -10.87
CA SER A 63 7.88 -13.60 -9.76
C SER A 63 9.35 -13.47 -10.16
N GLY A 64 10.20 -13.16 -9.18
CA GLY A 64 11.65 -13.15 -9.36
C GLY A 64 12.23 -11.83 -9.83
N LEU A 65 11.46 -10.74 -9.87
CA LEU A 65 12.02 -9.41 -10.13
C LEU A 65 12.96 -9.05 -8.97
N ALA A 66 14.26 -8.90 -9.25
CA ALA A 66 15.26 -8.50 -8.27
C ALA A 66 15.87 -7.18 -8.69
N LEU A 67 15.90 -6.23 -7.76
CA LEU A 67 16.31 -4.85 -7.98
C LEU A 67 17.39 -4.45 -6.97
N GLU A 68 18.27 -3.55 -7.39
CA GLU A 68 19.22 -2.83 -6.55
C GLU A 68 18.90 -1.34 -6.66
N LEU A 69 18.68 -0.70 -5.51
CA LEU A 69 18.46 0.75 -5.41
C LEU A 69 19.81 1.47 -5.26
N HIS A 70 19.98 2.56 -5.99
CA HIS A 70 21.15 3.44 -5.88
C HIS A 70 20.68 4.81 -5.38
N GLY A 71 20.82 5.03 -4.08
CA GLY A 71 20.32 6.22 -3.40
C GLY A 71 21.15 7.47 -3.66
N ASP A 72 22.44 7.27 -3.93
CA ASP A 72 23.40 8.35 -4.18
C ASP A 72 23.37 8.89 -5.63
N GLN A 73 22.85 8.11 -6.57
CA GLN A 73 22.83 8.41 -7.99
C GLN A 73 21.44 8.84 -8.49
N ASP A 74 21.37 10.03 -9.08
CA ASP A 74 20.19 10.49 -9.79
C ASP A 74 20.00 9.72 -11.11
N ALA A 75 18.75 9.58 -11.56
CA ALA A 75 18.42 8.86 -12.79
C ALA A 75 18.65 9.72 -14.05
N ASP A 76 19.91 9.86 -14.48
CA ASP A 76 20.30 10.67 -15.66
C ASP A 76 20.08 9.97 -17.02
N TYR A 77 19.08 9.07 -17.10
CA TYR A 77 18.74 8.31 -18.30
C TYR A 77 17.24 8.41 -18.60
N PRO A 78 16.78 8.05 -19.81
CA PRO A 78 15.35 8.01 -20.10
C PRO A 78 14.63 7.06 -19.13
N HIS A 79 13.70 7.58 -18.33
CA HIS A 79 12.92 6.82 -17.36
C HIS A 79 11.45 7.29 -17.32
N PRO A 80 10.51 6.49 -16.81
CA PRO A 80 9.13 6.93 -16.61
C PRO A 80 9.05 8.15 -15.69
N ASN A 81 8.19 9.11 -16.03
CA ASN A 81 7.92 10.26 -15.16
C ASN A 81 7.34 9.79 -13.83
N LEU A 82 8.04 10.05 -12.73
CA LEU A 82 7.63 9.67 -11.40
C LEU A 82 6.63 10.70 -10.84
N PRO A 83 5.59 10.26 -10.11
CA PRO A 83 4.48 11.12 -9.70
C PRO A 83 4.85 12.21 -8.68
N GLY A 84 5.97 12.12 -7.97
CA GLY A 84 6.44 13.08 -6.99
C GLY A 84 7.29 14.17 -7.64
N ALA A 85 8.44 13.78 -8.17
CA ALA A 85 9.43 14.70 -8.76
C ALA A 85 8.85 15.50 -9.94
N GLN A 86 8.05 14.87 -10.80
CA GLN A 86 7.33 15.54 -11.91
C GLN A 86 5.87 15.84 -11.55
N GLY A 87 5.53 15.81 -10.27
CA GLY A 87 4.18 16.04 -9.76
C GLY A 87 3.87 17.49 -9.41
N PRO A 88 2.68 17.75 -8.84
CA PRO A 88 2.29 19.08 -8.38
C PRO A 88 3.06 19.55 -7.14
N ASN A 89 3.71 18.64 -6.41
CA ASN A 89 4.49 18.96 -5.21
C ASN A 89 5.88 18.31 -5.23
N PRO A 90 6.80 18.73 -6.11
CA PRO A 90 8.15 18.15 -6.22
C PRO A 90 8.96 18.25 -4.93
N GLN A 91 8.73 19.28 -4.11
CA GLN A 91 9.41 19.51 -2.83
C GLN A 91 9.15 18.44 -1.75
N LEU A 92 8.24 17.51 -2.01
CA LEU A 92 7.89 16.38 -1.13
C LEU A 92 8.46 15.05 -1.65
N SER A 93 9.23 15.08 -2.73
CA SER A 93 9.91 13.93 -3.33
C SER A 93 11.42 14.04 -3.12
N SER A 94 12.08 12.89 -3.05
CA SER A 94 13.55 12.78 -3.08
C SER A 94 14.17 13.11 -4.45
N GLY A 95 13.34 13.27 -5.49
CA GLY A 95 13.79 13.24 -6.87
C GLY A 95 13.91 11.81 -7.43
N ALA A 96 14.08 11.71 -8.74
CA ALA A 96 14.25 10.43 -9.42
C ALA A 96 15.67 9.89 -9.20
N LYS A 97 15.76 8.75 -8.53
CA LYS A 97 16.98 8.01 -8.23
C LYS A 97 17.11 6.80 -9.14
N SER A 98 18.35 6.42 -9.43
CA SER A 98 18.64 5.32 -10.33
C SER A 98 18.38 3.96 -9.66
N LEU A 99 17.96 2.97 -10.43
CA LEU A 99 17.86 1.60 -9.95
C LEU A 99 18.32 0.63 -11.04
N THR A 100 18.90 -0.49 -10.61
CA THR A 100 19.35 -1.55 -11.51
C THR A 100 18.47 -2.78 -11.38
N VAL A 101 17.98 -3.29 -12.51
CA VAL A 101 17.25 -4.56 -12.56
C VAL A 101 18.27 -5.71 -12.64
N LEU A 102 18.55 -6.35 -11.51
CA LEU A 102 19.49 -7.48 -11.42
C LEU A 102 18.93 -8.76 -12.06
N ARG A 103 17.63 -8.98 -11.89
CA ARG A 103 16.93 -10.13 -12.47
C ARG A 103 15.54 -9.72 -12.92
N GLN A 104 15.21 -10.02 -14.17
CA GLN A 104 13.90 -9.76 -14.73
C GLN A 104 12.83 -10.66 -14.07
N GLY A 105 11.62 -10.13 -13.98
CA GLY A 105 10.47 -10.92 -13.53
C GLY A 105 10.13 -12.01 -14.54
N SER A 106 9.57 -13.13 -14.09
CA SER A 106 9.12 -14.22 -14.96
C SER A 106 7.75 -14.72 -14.54
N HIS A 107 7.03 -15.29 -15.49
CA HIS A 107 5.78 -15.99 -15.25
C HIS A 107 5.81 -17.36 -15.93
N ILE A 108 5.00 -18.29 -15.44
CA ILE A 108 4.87 -19.63 -16.02
C ILE A 108 3.56 -19.69 -16.81
N ASP A 109 3.64 -20.05 -18.08
CA ASP A 109 2.49 -20.35 -18.94
C ASP A 109 2.51 -21.82 -19.39
N MET A 110 1.70 -22.18 -20.40
CA MET A 110 1.70 -23.56 -20.93
C MET A 110 2.93 -23.86 -21.79
N MET A 111 3.66 -22.85 -22.25
CA MET A 111 4.86 -22.96 -23.09
C MET A 111 6.15 -22.99 -22.27
N GLY A 112 6.10 -22.56 -21.01
CA GLY A 112 7.21 -22.62 -20.08
C GLY A 112 7.32 -21.36 -19.21
N ALA A 113 8.55 -21.03 -18.81
CA ALA A 113 8.85 -19.80 -18.09
C ALA A 113 9.16 -18.68 -19.08
N ASN A 114 8.33 -17.63 -19.09
CA ASN A 114 8.49 -16.45 -19.91
C ASN A 114 8.96 -15.28 -19.07
N THR A 115 10.01 -14.59 -19.54
CA THR A 115 10.54 -13.39 -18.89
C THR A 115 9.75 -12.16 -19.28
N VAL A 116 9.46 -11.30 -18.31
CA VAL A 116 8.82 -9.99 -18.50
C VAL A 116 9.92 -8.93 -18.50
N PRO A 117 10.12 -8.20 -19.61
CA PRO A 117 11.15 -7.18 -19.68
C PRO A 117 10.70 -5.91 -18.93
N PHE A 118 11.43 -5.56 -17.88
CA PHE A 118 11.38 -4.25 -17.23
C PHE A 118 12.65 -3.49 -17.59
N SER A 119 12.47 -2.34 -18.25
CA SER A 119 13.54 -1.42 -18.67
C SER A 119 13.37 -0.06 -18.01
N ASN A 120 14.44 0.74 -18.04
CA ASN A 120 14.41 2.16 -17.64
C ASN A 120 13.87 2.39 -16.23
N GLY A 121 14.20 1.49 -15.30
CA GLY A 121 13.73 1.58 -13.94
C GLY A 121 14.23 2.85 -13.25
N ALA A 122 13.39 3.55 -12.50
CA ALA A 122 13.79 4.63 -11.60
C ALA A 122 12.94 4.60 -10.33
N PHE A 123 13.44 5.10 -9.21
CA PHE A 123 12.69 5.18 -7.97
C PHE A 123 12.65 6.57 -7.38
N GLU A 124 11.64 6.83 -6.56
CA GLU A 124 11.61 8.01 -5.70
C GLU A 124 10.96 7.65 -4.36
N MET A 125 11.32 8.40 -3.33
CA MET A 125 10.58 8.42 -2.07
C MET A 125 9.74 9.69 -2.02
N ILE A 126 8.47 9.55 -1.66
CA ILE A 126 7.57 10.69 -1.45
C ILE A 126 7.10 10.69 -0.01
N TRP A 127 7.16 11.86 0.64
CA TRP A 127 6.57 12.07 1.96
C TRP A 127 5.64 13.26 1.94
N ARG A 128 4.32 12.99 1.89
CA ARG A 128 3.32 14.07 1.89
C ARG A 128 3.31 14.80 3.23
N ARG A 129 2.96 16.09 3.20
CA ARG A 129 2.75 16.87 4.44
C ARG A 129 1.64 16.21 5.25
N ASN A 130 1.91 16.00 6.55
CA ASN A 130 0.98 15.38 7.51
C ASN A 130 0.63 13.91 7.22
N ALA A 131 1.34 13.24 6.31
CA ALA A 131 1.17 11.81 6.13
C ALA A 131 1.97 11.05 7.19
N SER A 132 1.30 10.09 7.84
CA SER A 132 1.91 9.18 8.81
C SER A 132 2.88 8.18 8.17
N ALA A 133 2.79 8.01 6.85
CA ALA A 133 3.63 7.14 6.04
C ALA A 133 4.17 7.89 4.82
N GLY A 134 5.42 7.59 4.46
CA GLY A 134 5.97 7.86 3.14
C GLY A 134 5.56 6.79 2.13
N ALA A 135 6.00 6.95 0.90
CA ALA A 135 5.82 6.00 -0.17
C ALA A 135 7.14 5.83 -0.95
N LEU A 136 7.60 4.60 -1.09
CA LEU A 136 8.63 4.22 -2.06
C LEU A 136 7.92 3.88 -3.37
N ILE A 137 8.25 4.60 -4.43
CA ILE A 137 7.67 4.42 -5.76
C ILE A 137 8.76 3.97 -6.71
N LEU A 138 8.52 2.86 -7.39
CA LEU A 138 9.37 2.31 -8.43
C LEU A 138 8.64 2.45 -9.76
N GLY A 139 9.23 3.10 -10.76
CA GLY A 139 8.69 3.23 -12.12
C GLY A 139 9.51 2.41 -13.10
N PHE A 140 8.85 1.73 -14.04
CA PHE A 140 9.47 0.95 -15.12
C PHE A 140 8.75 1.16 -16.45
N ASP A 141 9.47 0.99 -17.55
CA ASP A 141 8.88 0.70 -18.84
C ASP A 141 8.77 -0.82 -18.98
N ALA A 142 7.54 -1.33 -19.06
CA ALA A 142 7.23 -2.75 -19.21
C ALA A 142 6.77 -3.08 -20.63
N GLY A 143 7.18 -4.24 -21.14
CA GLY A 143 6.63 -4.81 -22.37
C GLY A 143 5.20 -5.34 -22.17
N GLU A 144 4.43 -5.44 -23.26
CA GLU A 144 3.11 -6.10 -23.20
C GLU A 144 3.28 -7.57 -22.86
N VAL A 145 2.58 -8.03 -21.82
CA VAL A 145 2.54 -9.45 -21.48
C VAL A 145 1.12 -9.86 -21.20
N ARG A 146 0.67 -10.92 -21.88
CA ARG A 146 -0.68 -11.43 -21.76
C ARG A 146 -0.66 -12.88 -21.29
N ARG A 147 -1.44 -13.16 -20.24
CA ARG A 147 -1.72 -14.52 -19.79
C ARG A 147 -3.23 -14.68 -19.64
N ASN A 148 -3.81 -15.58 -20.43
CA ASN A 148 -5.25 -15.79 -20.50
C ASN A 148 -5.99 -14.48 -20.86
N LYS A 149 -6.86 -14.00 -19.95
CA LYS A 149 -7.64 -12.77 -20.08
C LYS A 149 -7.02 -11.57 -19.35
N VAL A 150 -5.88 -11.77 -18.67
CA VAL A 150 -5.17 -10.71 -17.94
C VAL A 150 -4.02 -10.22 -18.80
N THR A 151 -3.93 -8.91 -18.96
CA THR A 151 -2.86 -8.26 -19.73
C THR A 151 -2.16 -7.22 -18.86
N LEU A 152 -0.83 -7.32 -18.77
CA LEU A 152 0.00 -6.21 -18.33
C LEU A 152 0.17 -5.27 -19.54
N PRO A 153 -0.37 -4.04 -19.50
CA PRO A 153 -0.30 -3.14 -20.64
C PRO A 153 1.16 -2.75 -20.90
N MET A 154 1.51 -2.60 -22.18
CA MET A 154 2.78 -2.00 -22.58
C MET A 154 2.86 -0.55 -22.09
N GLY A 155 4.04 -0.17 -21.60
CA GLY A 155 4.34 1.22 -21.21
C GLY A 155 4.70 1.35 -19.74
N LYS A 156 4.30 2.47 -19.14
CA LYS A 156 4.74 2.87 -17.80
C LYS A 156 3.99 2.10 -16.72
N VAL A 157 4.72 1.35 -15.92
CA VAL A 157 4.20 0.62 -14.77
C VAL A 157 4.87 1.16 -13.52
N TYR A 158 4.06 1.39 -12.48
CA TYR A 158 4.51 1.91 -11.20
C TYR A 158 4.16 0.92 -10.10
N ILE A 159 5.11 0.71 -9.20
CA ILE A 159 4.96 -0.09 -7.99
C ILE A 159 5.10 0.85 -6.80
N THR A 160 4.19 0.78 -5.84
CA THR A 160 4.22 1.65 -4.66
C THR A 160 4.15 0.83 -3.38
N PHE A 161 5.07 1.11 -2.48
CA PHE A 161 5.11 0.53 -1.13
C PHE A 161 5.04 1.64 -0.08
N PRO A 162 4.14 1.55 0.90
CA PRO A 162 4.18 2.41 2.07
C PRO A 162 5.49 2.25 2.86
N VAL A 163 6.01 3.34 3.40
CA VAL A 163 7.23 3.38 4.22
C VAL A 163 6.93 4.11 5.52
N TRP A 164 7.44 3.61 6.64
CA TRP A 164 7.36 4.27 7.95
C TRP A 164 8.75 4.42 8.55
N THR A 165 8.92 5.39 9.45
CA THR A 165 10.06 5.38 10.35
C THR A 165 9.76 4.45 11.52
N THR A 166 10.79 3.97 12.22
CA THR A 166 10.61 3.17 13.45
C THR A 166 9.67 3.86 14.44
N GLU A 167 9.85 5.17 14.64
CA GLU A 167 9.05 5.98 15.57
C GLU A 167 7.59 6.06 15.14
N THR A 168 7.30 6.38 13.87
CA THR A 168 5.92 6.51 13.40
C THR A 168 5.20 5.17 13.38
N LEU A 169 5.91 4.08 13.08
CA LEU A 169 5.33 2.74 13.10
C LEU A 169 4.93 2.32 14.52
N GLN A 170 5.77 2.61 15.52
CA GLN A 170 5.46 2.31 16.93
C GLN A 170 4.28 3.15 17.44
N ASP A 171 4.26 4.45 17.15
CA ASP A 171 3.13 5.33 17.51
C ASP A 171 1.82 4.86 16.86
N LEU A 172 1.83 4.52 15.57
CA LEU A 172 0.65 4.00 14.88
C LEU A 172 0.15 2.68 15.47
N ARG A 173 1.06 1.76 15.84
CA ARG A 173 0.70 0.50 16.52
C ARG A 173 0.09 0.76 17.89
N GLY A 174 0.65 1.70 18.65
CA GLY A 174 0.08 2.13 19.94
C GLY A 174 -1.33 2.69 19.79
N ARG A 175 -1.53 3.61 18.84
CA ARG A 175 -2.85 4.20 18.55
C ARG A 175 -3.87 3.15 18.07
N LYS A 176 -3.44 2.22 17.22
CA LYS A 176 -4.28 1.10 16.77
C LYS A 176 -4.73 0.24 17.95
N ALA A 177 -3.82 -0.14 18.85
CA ALA A 177 -4.16 -0.95 20.02
C ALA A 177 -5.19 -0.25 20.94
N VAL A 178 -5.04 1.06 21.16
CA VAL A 178 -6.02 1.86 21.93
C VAL A 178 -7.37 1.93 21.22
N ALA A 179 -7.38 2.18 19.91
CA ALA A 179 -8.60 2.24 19.11
C ALA A 179 -9.33 0.89 19.09
N GLU A 180 -8.59 -0.21 18.93
CA GLU A 180 -9.11 -1.58 18.95
C GLU A 180 -9.73 -1.94 20.30
N LYS A 181 -9.04 -1.65 21.40
CA LYS A 181 -9.59 -1.84 22.75
C LYS A 181 -10.89 -1.06 22.94
N THR A 182 -10.91 0.21 22.54
CA THR A 182 -12.10 1.08 22.65
C THR A 182 -13.26 0.55 21.81
N ALA A 183 -12.98 0.10 20.58
CA ALA A 183 -13.98 -0.50 19.70
C ALA A 183 -14.54 -1.82 20.26
N MET A 184 -13.68 -2.66 20.85
CA MET A 184 -14.10 -3.92 21.48
C MET A 184 -15.01 -3.68 22.68
N GLU A 185 -14.65 -2.76 23.57
CA GLU A 185 -15.49 -2.37 24.71
C GLU A 185 -16.86 -1.78 24.26
N ALA A 186 -16.87 -0.99 23.19
CA ALA A 186 -18.12 -0.49 22.60
C ALA A 186 -18.95 -1.60 21.95
N TYR A 187 -18.31 -2.56 21.29
CA TYR A 187 -18.97 -3.72 20.69
C TYR A 187 -19.62 -4.63 21.74
N ASP A 188 -18.93 -4.90 22.86
CA ASP A 188 -19.49 -5.68 23.96
C ASP A 188 -20.71 -4.97 24.58
N ARG A 189 -20.61 -3.66 24.82
CA ARG A 189 -21.75 -2.84 25.28
C ARG A 189 -22.93 -2.90 24.30
N GLN A 190 -22.66 -2.82 23.00
CA GLN A 190 -23.69 -2.92 21.96
C GLN A 190 -24.44 -4.26 22.05
N LYS A 191 -23.69 -5.36 22.18
CA LYS A 191 -24.25 -6.71 22.29
C LYS A 191 -25.08 -6.90 23.55
N GLU A 192 -24.62 -6.39 24.69
CA GLU A 192 -25.35 -6.42 25.96
C GLU A 192 -26.67 -5.65 25.89
N GLU A 193 -26.65 -4.41 25.37
CA GLU A 193 -27.86 -3.59 25.25
C GLU A 193 -28.84 -4.18 24.24
N MET A 194 -28.35 -4.79 23.15
CA MET A 194 -29.19 -5.53 22.21
C MET A 194 -29.87 -6.73 22.88
N ALA A 195 -29.19 -7.47 23.75
CA ALA A 195 -29.78 -8.57 24.50
C ALA A 195 -30.85 -8.08 25.51
N LYS A 196 -30.56 -7.01 26.25
CA LYS A 196 -31.52 -6.38 27.19
C LYS A 196 -32.78 -5.87 26.47
N MET A 197 -32.62 -5.31 25.28
CA MET A 197 -33.73 -4.86 24.42
C MET A 197 -34.65 -6.02 24.02
N GLN A 198 -34.09 -7.20 23.73
CA GLN A 198 -34.87 -8.38 23.34
C GLN A 198 -35.62 -9.00 24.53
N GLN A 199 -35.02 -9.00 25.72
CA GLN A 199 -35.57 -9.61 26.93
C GLN A 199 -36.64 -8.74 27.62
N THR A 200 -36.52 -7.42 27.54
CA THR A 200 -37.40 -6.50 28.28
C THR A 200 -38.75 -6.34 27.58
N ASN A 201 -39.88 -6.48 28.28
CA ASN A 201 -41.21 -6.28 27.67
C ASN A 201 -41.70 -4.82 27.67
N ASN A 202 -41.13 -3.96 28.53
CA ASN A 202 -41.51 -2.56 28.62
C ASN A 202 -40.98 -1.76 27.42
N LEU A 203 -41.88 -1.11 26.68
CA LEU A 203 -41.56 -0.34 25.47
C LEU A 203 -40.60 0.83 25.73
N LEU A 204 -40.73 1.53 26.85
CA LEU A 204 -39.83 2.66 27.18
C LEU A 204 -38.42 2.16 27.49
N ALA A 205 -38.31 1.04 28.20
CA ALA A 205 -37.02 0.41 28.47
C ALA A 205 -36.39 -0.14 27.18
N LYS A 206 -37.18 -0.74 26.27
CA LYS A 206 -36.70 -1.12 24.93
C LYS A 206 -36.14 0.08 24.17
N ALA A 207 -36.85 1.21 24.16
CA ALA A 207 -36.40 2.43 23.50
C ALA A 207 -35.09 2.96 24.11
N MET A 208 -34.93 2.88 25.44
CA MET A 208 -33.68 3.22 26.11
C MET A 208 -32.53 2.30 25.68
N HIS A 209 -32.72 0.99 25.72
CA HIS A 209 -31.70 0.01 25.29
C HIS A 209 -31.34 0.17 23.81
N PHE A 210 -32.33 0.46 22.95
CA PHE A 210 -32.09 0.77 21.54
C PHE A 210 -31.19 2.01 21.38
N ARG A 211 -31.49 3.09 22.10
CA ARG A 211 -30.65 4.31 22.08
C ARG A 211 -29.22 4.02 22.54
N ASN A 212 -29.05 3.23 23.60
CA ASN A 212 -27.72 2.86 24.08
C ASN A 212 -26.95 1.99 23.07
N CYS A 213 -27.66 1.10 22.37
CA CYS A 213 -27.09 0.30 21.28
C CYS A 213 -26.62 1.19 20.11
N CYS A 214 -27.42 2.19 19.71
CA CYS A 214 -27.01 3.17 18.70
C CYS A 214 -25.79 3.98 19.14
N LYS A 215 -25.77 4.46 20.39
CA LYS A 215 -24.61 5.17 20.95
C LYS A 215 -23.35 4.30 20.95
N ALA A 216 -23.47 3.03 21.32
CA ALA A 216 -22.34 2.10 21.27
C ALA A 216 -21.85 1.86 19.84
N ALA A 217 -22.74 1.82 18.85
CA ALA A 217 -22.37 1.75 17.44
C ALA A 217 -21.63 3.01 16.96
N GLU A 218 -22.10 4.20 17.37
CA GLU A 218 -21.40 5.47 17.12
C GLU A 218 -20.01 5.48 17.76
N ASP A 219 -19.87 5.02 19.00
CA ASP A 219 -18.58 4.92 19.70
C ASP A 219 -17.59 4.02 18.90
N ILE A 220 -18.06 2.94 18.26
CA ILE A 220 -17.23 2.10 17.38
C ILE A 220 -16.77 2.90 16.16
N ASP A 221 -17.68 3.62 15.50
CA ASP A 221 -17.33 4.41 14.30
C ASP A 221 -16.37 5.57 14.66
N TYR A 222 -16.54 6.22 15.81
CA TYR A 222 -15.68 7.32 16.28
C TYR A 222 -14.34 6.86 16.84
N SER A 223 -14.17 5.59 17.21
CA SER A 223 -12.88 5.04 17.66
C SER A 223 -11.76 5.15 16.60
N GLY A 224 -12.12 5.30 15.32
CA GLY A 224 -11.18 5.26 14.21
C GLY A 224 -10.64 3.85 13.90
N TYR A 225 -11.14 2.81 14.58
CA TYR A 225 -10.70 1.44 14.42
C TYR A 225 -10.71 0.97 12.96
N ARG A 226 -11.77 1.28 12.20
CA ARG A 226 -11.86 0.92 10.77
C ARG A 226 -10.73 1.52 9.93
N SER A 227 -10.33 2.76 10.22
CA SER A 227 -9.23 3.42 9.49
C SER A 227 -7.90 2.71 9.74
N TYR A 228 -7.65 2.24 10.97
CA TYR A 228 -6.45 1.46 11.29
C TYR A 228 -6.51 0.02 10.79
N GLN A 229 -7.69 -0.57 10.65
CA GLN A 229 -7.85 -1.94 10.15
C GLN A 229 -7.44 -2.06 8.68
N VAL A 230 -7.64 -0.99 7.89
CA VAL A 230 -7.17 -0.89 6.50
C VAL A 230 -5.66 -0.69 6.44
N MET A 231 -5.04 -0.16 7.51
CA MET A 231 -3.60 -0.05 7.61
C MET A 231 -3.03 -1.40 8.06
N ASN A 232 -2.29 -2.04 7.16
CA ASN A 232 -1.62 -3.32 7.40
C ASN A 232 -0.41 -3.20 8.36
N LEU A 233 -0.60 -2.65 9.56
CA LEU A 233 0.46 -2.37 10.54
C LEU A 233 1.06 -3.62 11.20
N ASP A 234 0.33 -4.73 11.14
CA ASP A 234 0.74 -6.04 11.67
C ASP A 234 1.42 -6.91 10.61
N VAL A 235 1.42 -6.46 9.34
CA VAL A 235 2.02 -7.19 8.24
C VAL A 235 3.55 -7.08 8.33
N ASP A 236 4.22 -8.11 7.83
CA ASP A 236 5.67 -8.17 7.74
C ASP A 236 6.20 -6.88 7.11
N THR A 237 7.16 -6.26 7.80
CA THR A 237 7.88 -5.08 7.33
C THR A 237 9.27 -5.53 6.90
N VAL A 238 9.75 -4.96 5.81
CA VAL A 238 11.13 -5.16 5.35
C VAL A 238 11.95 -3.98 5.89
N PRO A 239 12.95 -4.22 6.75
CA PRO A 239 13.81 -3.16 7.22
C PRO A 239 14.60 -2.59 6.04
N LEU A 240 14.64 -1.27 5.97
CA LEU A 240 15.43 -0.48 5.06
C LEU A 240 16.46 0.32 5.87
N GLU A 241 17.49 0.80 5.20
CA GLU A 241 18.51 1.62 5.83
C GLU A 241 17.93 2.97 6.32
N GLY A 242 18.54 3.56 7.34
CA GLY A 242 18.09 4.83 7.91
C GLY A 242 16.80 4.73 8.75
N ASP A 243 16.65 3.63 9.52
CA ASP A 243 15.50 3.39 10.42
C ASP A 243 14.13 3.39 9.73
N LEU A 244 14.11 2.95 8.48
CA LEU A 244 12.91 2.84 7.67
C LEU A 244 12.36 1.41 7.64
N HIS A 245 11.04 1.31 7.60
CA HIS A 245 10.30 0.07 7.49
C HIS A 245 9.41 0.14 6.26
N LEU A 246 9.73 -0.70 5.27
CA LEU A 246 8.94 -0.86 4.06
C LEU A 246 7.82 -1.86 4.30
N CYS A 247 6.59 -1.53 3.94
CA CYS A 247 5.49 -2.49 3.93
C CYS A 247 5.82 -3.62 2.95
N SER A 248 5.73 -4.89 3.37
CA SER A 248 5.92 -6.02 2.45
C SER A 248 4.85 -6.08 1.36
N LEU A 249 3.72 -5.39 1.52
CA LEU A 249 2.64 -5.30 0.54
C LEU A 249 2.57 -3.90 -0.09
N GLY A 250 2.46 -3.87 -1.41
CA GLY A 250 2.34 -2.67 -2.22
C GLY A 250 1.28 -2.82 -3.31
N THR A 251 1.17 -1.79 -4.14
CA THR A 251 0.23 -1.74 -5.26
C THR A 251 0.99 -1.62 -6.58
N VAL A 252 0.42 -2.19 -7.64
CA VAL A 252 0.91 -2.03 -9.02
C VAL A 252 -0.14 -1.25 -9.79
N TRP A 253 0.26 -0.18 -10.46
CA TRP A 253 -0.64 0.69 -11.21
C TRP A 253 0.05 1.27 -12.45
N THR A 254 -0.75 1.78 -13.39
CA THR A 254 -0.28 2.46 -14.59
C THR A 254 -0.97 3.81 -14.75
N LYS A 255 -0.38 4.71 -15.53
CA LYS A 255 -1.05 5.95 -15.95
C LYS A 255 -1.52 5.77 -17.38
N LYS A 256 -2.82 5.93 -17.61
CA LYS A 256 -3.36 6.01 -18.95
C LYS A 256 -3.30 7.46 -19.41
N ASP A 257 -2.69 7.69 -20.56
CA ASP A 257 -2.70 9.00 -21.20
C ASP A 257 -4.14 9.33 -21.62
N GLY A 258 -4.82 10.15 -20.82
CA GLY A 258 -6.16 10.61 -21.13
C GLY A 258 -6.13 11.64 -22.26
N MET A 259 -7.04 11.50 -23.23
CA MET A 259 -7.16 12.41 -24.39
C MET A 259 -7.44 13.89 -23.99
N PHE A 260 -7.81 14.14 -22.73
CA PHE A 260 -8.10 15.47 -22.18
C PHE A 260 -7.16 15.88 -21.02
N GLY A 261 -5.96 15.29 -20.93
CA GLY A 261 -4.97 15.65 -19.90
C GLY A 261 -5.30 15.14 -18.49
N ALA A 262 -6.37 14.37 -18.32
CA ALA A 262 -6.63 13.62 -17.10
C ALA A 262 -5.75 12.36 -17.11
N ASN A 263 -4.65 12.39 -16.38
CA ASN A 263 -3.80 11.22 -16.11
C ASN A 263 -4.51 10.30 -15.12
N GLU A 264 -5.38 9.43 -15.62
CA GLU A 264 -6.09 8.46 -14.80
C GLU A 264 -5.12 7.36 -14.35
N GLN A 265 -5.06 7.16 -13.02
CA GLN A 265 -4.31 6.07 -12.42
C GLN A 265 -5.17 4.81 -12.45
N ILE A 266 -4.68 3.76 -13.09
CA ILE A 266 -5.37 2.47 -13.18
C ILE A 266 -4.63 1.48 -12.29
N LEU A 267 -5.32 0.98 -11.26
CA LEU A 267 -4.82 -0.10 -10.41
C LEU A 267 -4.80 -1.41 -11.23
N LEU A 268 -3.62 -2.01 -11.34
CA LEU A 268 -3.40 -3.27 -12.05
C LEU A 268 -3.37 -4.47 -11.11
N GLY A 269 -3.02 -4.28 -9.85
CA GLY A 269 -2.92 -5.36 -8.87
C GLY A 269 -2.09 -5.00 -7.65
N THR A 270 -1.51 -6.02 -7.03
CA THR A 270 -0.69 -5.88 -5.81
C THR A 270 0.74 -6.31 -6.06
N ALA A 271 1.64 -5.83 -5.22
CA ALA A 271 3.03 -6.25 -5.18
C ALA A 271 3.36 -6.77 -3.79
N SER A 272 4.24 -7.76 -3.70
CA SER A 272 4.91 -8.11 -2.46
C SER A 272 6.42 -7.97 -2.58
N VAL A 273 7.05 -7.51 -1.51
CA VAL A 273 8.50 -7.29 -1.44
C VAL A 273 9.09 -8.11 -0.30
N ALA A 274 10.26 -8.67 -0.56
CA ALA A 274 11.09 -9.37 0.40
C ALA A 274 12.53 -8.83 0.31
N PRO A 275 13.32 -8.90 1.39
CA PRO A 275 14.71 -8.50 1.35
C PRO A 275 15.47 -9.35 0.33
N GLY A 276 16.28 -8.68 -0.48
CA GLY A 276 17.24 -9.31 -1.38
C GLY A 276 18.41 -9.91 -0.61
N LYS A 277 18.94 -11.03 -1.10
CA LYS A 277 20.26 -11.52 -0.71
C LYS A 277 21.15 -11.41 -1.93
N ARG A 278 22.31 -10.75 -1.82
CA ARG A 278 23.34 -10.84 -2.85
C ARG A 278 23.72 -12.30 -2.92
N LYS A 279 23.51 -12.94 -4.07
CA LYS A 279 24.08 -14.27 -4.28
C LYS A 279 25.57 -14.03 -4.37
N GLU A 280 26.29 -14.31 -3.28
CA GLU A 280 27.72 -14.48 -3.35
C GLU A 280 27.95 -15.54 -4.43
N HIS A 281 28.52 -15.12 -5.56
CA HIS A 281 28.99 -16.06 -6.55
C HIS A 281 30.07 -16.88 -5.85
N CYS A 282 29.75 -18.11 -5.45
CA CYS A 282 30.76 -19.12 -5.20
C CYS A 282 31.51 -19.28 -6.53
N VAL A 283 32.68 -18.66 -6.60
CA VAL A 283 33.66 -18.80 -7.68
C VAL A 283 34.12 -20.25 -7.75
#